data_AF-A0A448XYL3-F1
#
_entry.id   AF-A0A448XYL3-F1
#
_cell.length_a   1.000
_cell.length_b   1.000
_cell.length_c   1.000
_cell.angle_alpha   90.00
_cell.angle_beta   90.00
_cell.angle_gamma   90.00
#
_symmetry.space_group_name_H-M   'P 1'
#
loop_
_entity.id
_entity.type
_entity.pdbx_description
1 polymer ?
#
loop_
_entity_poly.entity_id
_entity_poly.type
_entity_poly.pdbx_seq_one_letter_code
_entity_poly.pdbx_strand_id
1 'polypeptide(L)'
;MKFLVIFTLSALLLGCSSTGRNANLYSQPPESEPSVIFLGEESPGKFLGKGHEKIYLCRVDGAFQNSYSFDKPTRVALGERLISICYNEDANHAEAPIKASFDTTAEYQIKLGEHSWTKVNFSVVDKNTGELVIGPVTVPKQAGDLPLLIFTQ
;
A
#
# COMPACT_ATOMS: atom_id res chain seq x y z
N MET A 1 -12.41 64.35 21.37
CA MET A 1 -12.71 63.20 20.49
C MET A 1 -11.92 62.02 21.05
N LYS A 2 -12.43 61.18 21.96
CA LYS A 2 -13.33 60.02 21.73
C LYS A 2 -13.00 59.27 20.43
N PHE A 3 -12.29 58.15 20.52
CA PHE A 3 -12.85 56.80 20.33
C PHE A 3 -11.84 55.73 20.79
N LEU A 4 -12.23 55.00 21.84
CA LEU A 4 -11.72 53.68 22.19
C LEU A 4 -12.56 52.67 21.39
N VAL A 5 -11.92 51.79 20.62
CA VAL A 5 -12.52 50.51 20.23
C VAL A 5 -11.43 49.45 20.26
N ILE A 6 -11.47 48.65 21.32
CA ILE A 6 -10.81 47.35 21.42
C ILE A 6 -11.61 46.40 20.52
N PHE A 7 -10.94 45.71 19.60
CA PHE A 7 -11.47 44.50 18.97
C PHE A 7 -10.42 43.39 19.06
N THR A 8 -10.51 42.67 20.17
CA THR A 8 -10.07 41.28 20.30
C THR A 8 -11.06 40.38 19.55
N LEU A 9 -10.66 39.82 18.40
CA LEU A 9 -11.27 38.65 17.73
C LEU A 9 -10.44 38.43 16.45
N SER A 10 -9.73 37.33 16.20
CA SER A 10 -10.25 35.97 16.26
C SER A 10 -9.09 34.97 16.44
N ALA A 11 -9.12 34.26 17.56
CA ALA A 11 -8.61 32.91 17.61
C ALA A 11 -9.49 32.05 16.66
N LEU A 12 -9.11 31.96 15.40
CA LEU A 12 -9.42 30.82 14.54
C LEU A 12 -8.17 29.94 14.64
N LEU A 13 -8.06 28.98 15.56
CA LEU A 13 -8.86 27.74 15.54
C LEU A 13 -9.15 27.27 14.11
N LEU A 14 -8.10 27.20 13.29
CA LEU A 14 -7.87 26.00 12.51
C LEU A 14 -6.75 25.29 13.28
N GLY A 15 -7.07 24.51 14.31
CA GLY A 15 -7.72 23.26 14.01
C GLY A 15 -6.87 22.49 13.00
N CYS A 16 -5.54 22.44 13.19
CA CYS A 16 -4.78 21.26 12.76
C CYS A 16 -5.29 20.08 13.60
N SER A 17 -6.54 19.69 13.37
CA SER A 17 -6.83 18.27 13.34
C SER A 17 -5.99 17.75 12.18
N SER A 18 -4.74 17.43 12.47
CA SER A 18 -4.28 16.11 12.09
C SER A 18 -5.34 15.17 12.66
N THR A 19 -6.42 14.96 11.90
CA THR A 19 -7.04 13.66 11.89
C THR A 19 -5.89 12.77 11.45
N GLY A 20 -5.07 12.35 12.41
CA GLY A 20 -4.33 11.12 12.29
C GLY A 20 -5.42 10.16 11.86
N ARG A 21 -5.45 9.85 10.56
CA ARG A 21 -6.33 8.81 10.04
C ARG A 21 -6.04 7.67 10.99
N ASN A 22 -7.00 7.33 11.85
CA ASN A 22 -6.99 6.04 12.51
C ASN A 22 -7.04 5.08 11.33
N ALA A 23 -5.87 4.72 10.83
CA ALA A 23 -5.72 3.74 9.79
C ALA A 23 -6.26 2.49 10.46
N ASN A 24 -7.49 2.11 10.11
CA ASN A 24 -8.08 0.88 10.60
C ASN A 24 -7.07 -0.23 10.26
N LEU A 25 -6.36 -0.73 11.26
CA LEU A 25 -5.27 -1.67 11.02
C LEU A 25 -5.88 -3.03 10.71
N TYR A 26 -5.41 -3.65 9.65
CA TYR A 26 -5.85 -4.98 9.28
C TYR A 26 -5.38 -5.99 10.33
N SER A 27 -6.33 -6.78 10.84
CA SER A 27 -6.07 -7.90 11.73
C SER A 27 -6.12 -9.18 10.90
N GLN A 28 -4.98 -9.86 10.79
CA GLN A 28 -4.88 -11.12 10.07
C GLN A 28 -5.60 -12.24 10.83
N PRO A 29 -6.29 -13.17 10.14
CA PRO A 29 -6.84 -14.36 10.78
C PRO A 29 -5.74 -15.14 11.54
N PRO A 30 -6.06 -15.71 12.71
CA PRO A 30 -5.11 -16.50 13.49
C PRO A 30 -4.67 -17.77 12.74
N GLU A 31 -3.58 -18.37 13.19
CA GLU A 31 -2.98 -19.53 12.50
C GLU A 31 -3.92 -20.73 12.35
N SER A 32 -4.83 -20.89 13.31
CA SER A 32 -5.83 -21.94 13.39
C SER A 32 -7.02 -21.79 12.44
N GLU A 33 -7.20 -20.62 11.80
CA GLU A 33 -8.34 -20.35 10.92
C GLU A 33 -8.01 -20.55 9.44
N PRO A 34 -8.92 -21.12 8.62
CA PRO A 34 -8.76 -21.20 7.18
C PRO A 34 -8.57 -19.81 6.54
N SER A 35 -7.50 -19.67 5.77
CA SER A 35 -7.13 -18.41 5.12
C SER A 35 -6.25 -18.68 3.90
N VAL A 36 -6.26 -17.79 2.92
CA VAL A 36 -5.20 -17.74 1.92
C VAL A 36 -4.03 -16.90 2.43
N ILE A 37 -2.84 -17.19 1.95
CA ILE A 37 -1.60 -16.53 2.37
C ILE A 37 -0.98 -15.84 1.16
N PHE A 38 -0.70 -14.55 1.28
CA PHE A 38 -0.01 -13.77 0.25
C PHE A 38 1.44 -13.51 0.63
N LEU A 39 2.32 -13.67 -0.34
CA LEU A 39 3.76 -13.39 -0.24
C LEU A 39 4.16 -12.41 -1.34
N GLY A 40 4.84 -11.33 -0.97
CA GLY A 40 5.49 -10.43 -1.94
C GLY A 40 6.69 -11.12 -2.59
N GLU A 41 6.94 -10.88 -3.88
CA GLU A 41 8.20 -11.32 -4.49
C GLU A 41 9.34 -10.48 -3.94
N GLU A 42 10.43 -11.13 -3.55
CA GLU A 42 11.67 -10.43 -3.25
C GLU A 42 12.21 -9.84 -4.55
N SER A 43 12.20 -8.50 -4.68
CA SER A 43 13.00 -7.86 -5.71
C SER A 43 14.48 -8.10 -5.41
N PRO A 44 15.25 -8.71 -6.33
CA PRO A 44 16.67 -8.90 -6.10
C PRO A 44 17.35 -7.53 -5.96
N GLY A 45 17.92 -7.27 -4.78
CA GLY A 45 18.63 -6.03 -4.49
C GLY A 45 19.76 -5.82 -5.49
N LYS A 46 19.68 -4.78 -6.33
CA LYS A 46 20.76 -4.43 -7.25
C LYS A 46 21.76 -3.51 -6.56
N PHE A 47 23.04 -3.87 -6.63
CA PHE A 47 24.14 -3.11 -6.02
C PHE A 47 24.36 -1.72 -6.68
N LEU A 48 23.89 -1.55 -7.92
CA LEU A 48 23.84 -0.28 -8.67
C LEU A 48 22.60 -0.29 -9.58
N GLY A 49 21.68 0.66 -9.40
CA GLY A 49 20.41 0.77 -10.12
C GLY A 49 19.17 0.40 -9.29
N LYS A 50 17.99 0.86 -9.75
CA LYS A 50 16.66 0.59 -9.17
C LYS A 50 16.52 -0.88 -8.74
N GLY A 51 16.27 -1.11 -7.45
CA GLY A 51 16.31 -2.44 -6.81
C GLY A 51 15.83 -2.43 -5.35
N HIS A 52 15.02 -1.43 -4.97
CA HIS A 52 14.42 -1.31 -3.63
C HIS A 52 12.88 -1.40 -3.71
N GLU A 53 12.37 -2.08 -4.74
CA GLU A 53 10.93 -2.26 -4.89
C GLU A 53 10.40 -3.16 -3.79
N LYS A 54 9.41 -2.67 -3.05
CA LYS A 54 8.66 -3.45 -2.08
C LYS A 54 7.26 -3.67 -2.62
N ILE A 55 6.91 -4.92 -2.86
CA ILE A 55 5.55 -5.32 -3.23
C ILE A 55 4.92 -6.15 -2.14
N TYR A 56 3.69 -5.83 -1.78
CA TYR A 56 3.01 -6.46 -0.65
C TYR A 56 1.52 -6.19 -0.70
N LEU A 57 0.76 -6.98 0.04
CA LEU A 57 -0.65 -6.71 0.29
C LEU A 57 -0.76 -5.64 1.37
N CYS A 58 -1.28 -4.47 1.02
CA CYS A 58 -1.32 -3.29 1.90
C CYS A 58 -2.71 -2.94 2.41
N ARG A 59 -3.77 -3.48 1.80
CA ARG A 59 -5.13 -3.38 2.35
C ARG A 59 -5.93 -4.64 2.15
N VAL A 60 -6.79 -4.93 3.12
CA VAL A 60 -7.86 -5.93 3.01
C VAL A 60 -9.14 -5.28 3.51
N ASP A 61 -10.18 -5.28 2.68
CA ASP A 61 -11.50 -4.74 2.97
C ASP A 61 -11.43 -3.28 3.52
N GLY A 62 -10.51 -2.50 2.96
CA GLY A 62 -10.24 -1.10 3.34
C GLY A 62 -9.33 -0.90 4.56
N ALA A 63 -9.10 -1.93 5.37
CA ALA A 63 -8.18 -1.90 6.50
C ALA A 63 -6.72 -1.94 6.02
N PHE A 64 -5.85 -1.15 6.64
CA PHE A 64 -4.45 -0.96 6.25
C PHE A 64 -3.52 -1.96 6.91
N GLN A 65 -2.60 -2.49 6.14
CA GLN A 65 -1.48 -3.29 6.61
C GLN A 65 -0.17 -2.52 6.45
N ASN A 66 0.64 -2.55 7.50
CA ASN A 66 1.88 -1.78 7.54
C ASN A 66 2.87 -2.24 6.45
N SER A 67 3.59 -1.30 5.85
CA SER A 67 4.57 -1.54 4.80
C SER A 67 5.75 -2.39 5.23
N TYR A 68 5.99 -2.60 6.52
CA TYR A 68 6.95 -3.58 7.05
C TYR A 68 6.49 -5.04 6.91
N SER A 69 5.39 -5.33 6.21
CA SER A 69 4.96 -6.70 5.93
C SER A 69 5.41 -7.21 4.57
N PHE A 70 6.27 -6.50 3.85
CA PHE A 70 6.74 -6.93 2.52
C PHE A 70 7.52 -8.24 2.56
N ASP A 71 8.23 -8.48 3.67
CA ASP A 71 9.02 -9.67 3.97
C ASP A 71 8.21 -10.74 4.72
N LYS A 72 6.91 -10.48 4.99
CA LYS A 72 6.08 -11.36 5.82
C LYS A 72 4.86 -11.88 5.06
N PRO A 73 4.53 -13.17 5.22
CA PRO A 73 3.28 -13.70 4.73
C PRO A 73 2.09 -12.92 5.33
N THR A 74 1.09 -12.69 4.50
CA THR A 74 -0.16 -12.02 4.89
C THR A 74 -1.33 -12.97 4.75
N ARG A 75 -1.99 -13.28 5.87
CA ARG A 75 -3.18 -14.14 5.89
C ARG A 75 -4.43 -13.32 5.59
N VAL A 76 -5.27 -13.83 4.70
CA VAL A 76 -6.56 -13.24 4.32
C VAL A 76 -7.65 -14.30 4.44
N ALA A 77 -8.72 -13.97 5.16
CA ALA A 77 -9.84 -14.88 5.34
C ALA A 77 -10.49 -15.26 3.99
N LEU A 78 -10.97 -16.49 3.89
CA LEU A 78 -11.69 -16.99 2.71
C LEU A 78 -12.93 -16.16 2.38
N GLY A 79 -13.45 -16.32 1.16
CA GLY A 79 -14.60 -15.61 0.58
C GLY A 79 -14.23 -14.45 -0.33
N GLU A 80 -15.23 -13.65 -0.70
CA GLU A 80 -15.02 -12.42 -1.48
C GLU A 80 -14.32 -11.36 -0.64
N ARG A 81 -13.22 -10.82 -1.18
CA ARG A 81 -12.39 -9.79 -0.53
C ARG A 81 -12.07 -8.67 -1.50
N LEU A 82 -11.93 -7.46 -0.97
CA LEU A 82 -11.28 -6.35 -1.65
C LEU A 82 -9.86 -6.23 -1.10
N ILE A 83 -8.88 -6.67 -1.88
CA ILE A 83 -7.46 -6.56 -1.51
C ILE A 83 -6.81 -5.41 -2.28
N SER A 84 -5.82 -4.75 -1.68
CA SER A 84 -4.95 -3.83 -2.41
C SER A 84 -3.52 -4.35 -2.39
N ILE A 85 -2.92 -4.45 -3.56
CA ILE A 85 -1.49 -4.69 -3.73
C ILE A 85 -0.80 -3.34 -3.83
N CYS A 86 0.20 -3.11 -2.99
CA CYS A 86 1.01 -1.90 -3.02
C CYS A 86 2.41 -2.16 -3.55
N TYR A 87 2.96 -1.14 -4.19
CA TYR A 87 4.34 -1.03 -4.61
C TYR A 87 4.96 0.23 -4.02
N ASN A 88 6.18 0.10 -3.51
CA ASN A 88 7.01 1.22 -3.08
C ASN A 88 8.39 1.11 -3.71
N GLU A 89 8.86 2.17 -4.36
CA GLU A 89 10.22 2.31 -4.90
C GLU A 89 10.68 3.74 -4.59
N ASP A 90 11.53 3.88 -3.57
CA ASP A 90 11.93 5.18 -3.01
C ASP A 90 10.69 6.02 -2.63
N ALA A 91 10.55 7.21 -3.24
CA ALA A 91 9.38 8.07 -3.07
C ALA A 91 8.18 7.63 -3.92
N ASN A 92 8.35 6.72 -4.88
CA ASN A 92 7.28 6.32 -5.77
C ASN A 92 6.40 5.26 -5.12
N HIS A 93 5.09 5.41 -5.28
CA HIS A 93 4.08 4.51 -4.73
C HIS A 93 3.09 4.10 -5.82
N ALA A 94 2.53 2.90 -5.73
CA ALA A 94 1.32 2.55 -6.46
C ALA A 94 0.45 1.60 -5.63
N GLU A 95 -0.87 1.68 -5.83
CA GLU A 95 -1.85 0.82 -5.17
C GLU A 95 -2.81 0.26 -6.24
N ALA A 96 -2.97 -1.06 -6.28
CA ALA A 96 -3.88 -1.77 -7.16
C ALA A 96 -5.00 -2.43 -6.34
N PRO A 97 -6.22 -1.85 -6.32
CA PRO A 97 -7.37 -2.48 -5.68
C PRO A 97 -7.95 -3.59 -6.56
N ILE A 98 -8.19 -4.75 -5.97
CA ILE A 98 -8.60 -5.97 -6.67
C ILE A 98 -9.70 -6.66 -5.86
N LYS A 99 -10.83 -6.94 -6.50
CA LYS A 99 -11.87 -7.81 -5.93
C LYS A 99 -11.60 -9.25 -6.36
N ALA A 100 -11.48 -10.16 -5.40
CA ALA A 100 -11.22 -11.59 -5.64
C ALA A 100 -12.01 -12.47 -4.66
N SER A 101 -12.29 -13.72 -5.03
CA SER A 101 -12.86 -14.74 -4.14
C SER A 101 -11.84 -15.83 -3.87
N PHE A 102 -11.75 -16.27 -2.61
CA PHE A 102 -10.85 -17.31 -2.17
C PHE A 102 -11.63 -18.42 -1.49
N ASP A 103 -11.82 -19.54 -2.17
CA ASP A 103 -12.71 -20.60 -1.68
C ASP A 103 -11.95 -21.72 -0.95
N THR A 104 -10.61 -21.75 -1.09
CA THR A 104 -9.74 -22.76 -0.49
C THR A 104 -8.49 -22.14 0.10
N THR A 105 -7.93 -22.77 1.14
CA THR A 105 -6.59 -22.43 1.66
C THR A 105 -5.54 -22.65 0.59
N ALA A 106 -4.74 -21.61 0.31
CA ALA A 106 -3.64 -21.65 -0.67
C ALA A 106 -2.58 -20.61 -0.31
N GLU A 107 -1.38 -20.79 -0.86
CA GLU A 107 -0.32 -19.78 -0.82
C GLU A 107 -0.19 -19.13 -2.19
N TYR A 108 -0.24 -17.80 -2.21
CA TYR A 108 -0.15 -16.99 -3.41
C TYR A 108 1.09 -16.11 -3.37
N GLN A 109 1.74 -16.04 -4.52
CA GLN A 109 2.87 -15.16 -4.77
C GLN A 109 2.39 -13.94 -5.55
N ILE A 110 2.59 -12.75 -4.99
CA ILE A 110 2.45 -11.49 -5.71
C ILE A 110 3.71 -11.29 -6.53
N LYS A 111 3.54 -11.13 -7.84
CA LYS A 111 4.63 -10.98 -8.82
C LYS A 111 4.70 -9.55 -9.32
N LEU A 112 5.92 -9.04 -9.44
CA LEU A 112 6.18 -7.78 -10.12
C LEU A 112 6.27 -8.05 -11.63
N GLY A 113 5.35 -7.48 -12.39
CA GLY A 113 5.38 -7.52 -13.85
C GLY A 113 6.25 -6.40 -14.44
N GLU A 114 5.97 -6.05 -15.70
CA GLU A 114 6.62 -4.89 -16.34
C GLU A 114 6.33 -3.61 -15.56
N HIS A 115 7.36 -2.82 -15.27
CA HIS A 115 7.24 -1.54 -14.59
C HIS A 115 8.13 -0.48 -15.24
N SER A 116 7.63 0.75 -15.26
CA SER A 116 8.32 1.92 -15.83
C SER A 116 8.35 3.06 -14.81
N TRP A 117 8.69 4.27 -15.24
CA TRP A 117 8.59 5.46 -14.40
C TRP A 117 7.13 5.90 -14.14
N THR A 118 6.19 5.59 -15.04
CA THR A 118 4.77 5.99 -14.91
C THR A 118 3.86 4.94 -14.33
N LYS A 119 4.19 3.67 -14.48
CA LYS A 119 3.26 2.58 -14.23
C LYS A 119 3.97 1.34 -13.70
N VAL A 120 3.21 0.49 -13.05
CA VAL A 120 3.66 -0.82 -12.57
C VAL A 120 2.56 -1.83 -12.81
N ASN A 121 2.97 -3.05 -13.15
CA ASN A 121 2.10 -4.19 -13.34
C ASN A 121 2.29 -5.20 -12.21
N PHE A 122 1.19 -5.77 -11.73
CA PHE A 122 1.19 -6.86 -10.76
C PHE A 122 0.40 -8.04 -11.29
N SER A 123 0.81 -9.25 -10.91
CA SER A 123 -0.02 -10.43 -11.03
C SER A 123 0.04 -11.24 -9.74
N VAL A 124 -0.92 -12.15 -9.56
CA VAL A 124 -0.89 -13.10 -8.45
C VAL A 124 -0.95 -14.50 -9.02
N VAL A 125 -0.02 -15.34 -8.57
CA VAL A 125 0.05 -16.74 -8.98
C VAL A 125 -0.05 -17.65 -7.77
N ASP A 126 -0.58 -18.85 -7.97
CA ASP A 126 -0.42 -19.94 -7.01
C ASP A 126 1.07 -20.25 -6.85
N LYS A 127 1.54 -20.26 -5.60
CA LYS A 127 2.96 -20.43 -5.31
C LYS A 127 3.46 -21.86 -5.60
N ASN A 128 2.58 -22.86 -5.51
CA ASN A 128 2.93 -24.26 -5.71
C ASN A 128 2.82 -24.68 -7.17
N THR A 129 1.79 -24.24 -7.88
CA THR A 129 1.55 -24.62 -9.28
C THR A 129 2.08 -23.60 -10.28
N GLY A 130 2.29 -22.35 -9.86
CA GLY A 130 2.62 -21.24 -10.75
C GLY A 130 1.45 -20.74 -11.59
N GLU A 131 0.24 -21.29 -11.37
CA GLU A 131 -0.95 -20.89 -12.14
C GLU A 131 -1.36 -19.45 -11.81
N LEU A 132 -1.78 -18.72 -12.84
CA LEU A 132 -2.25 -17.34 -12.70
C LEU A 132 -3.62 -17.31 -12.03
N VAL A 133 -3.69 -16.72 -10.83
CA VAL A 133 -4.91 -16.58 -10.02
C VAL A 133 -5.56 -15.22 -10.27
N ILE A 134 -4.74 -14.17 -10.32
CA ILE A 134 -5.18 -12.81 -10.66
C ILE A 134 -4.33 -12.31 -11.82
N GLY A 135 -5.02 -11.92 -12.88
CA GLY A 135 -4.39 -11.42 -14.10
C GLY A 135 -3.57 -10.14 -13.89
N PRO A 136 -2.81 -9.72 -14.91
CA PRO A 136 -1.97 -8.53 -14.83
C PRO A 136 -2.81 -7.27 -14.58
N VAL A 137 -2.57 -6.58 -13.47
CA VAL A 137 -3.19 -5.30 -13.14
C VAL A 137 -2.16 -4.20 -13.25
N THR A 138 -2.41 -3.23 -14.14
CA THR A 138 -1.52 -2.10 -14.36
C THR A 138 -2.08 -0.84 -13.70
N VAL A 139 -1.28 -0.19 -12.86
CA VAL A 139 -1.66 1.05 -12.18
C VAL A 139 -0.58 2.12 -12.34
N PRO A 140 -0.96 3.41 -12.30
CA PRO A 140 0.02 4.49 -12.35
C PRO A 140 0.84 4.55 -11.06
N LYS A 141 2.12 4.93 -11.20
CA LYS A 141 2.98 5.33 -10.09
C LYS A 141 2.65 6.77 -9.71
N GLN A 142 2.48 6.99 -8.42
CA GLN A 142 2.42 8.29 -7.78
C GLN A 142 3.84 8.61 -7.30
N ALA A 143 4.45 9.65 -7.87
CA ALA A 143 5.69 10.18 -7.32
C ALA A 143 5.37 10.83 -5.96
N GLY A 144 6.06 10.43 -4.90
CA GLY A 144 6.01 11.13 -3.63
C GLY A 144 6.63 12.51 -3.78
N ASP A 145 6.10 13.48 -3.02
CA ASP A 145 6.69 14.81 -2.94
C ASP A 145 8.12 14.70 -2.40
N LEU A 146 9.12 14.77 -3.28
CA LEU A 146 10.46 15.12 -2.86
C LEU A 146 10.39 16.59 -2.44
N PRO A 147 10.68 16.95 -1.17
CA PRO A 147 10.85 18.35 -0.84
C PRO A 147 12.00 18.88 -1.70
N LEU A 148 11.65 19.71 -2.69
CA LEU A 148 12.61 20.55 -3.40
C LEU A 148 13.23 21.46 -2.34
N LEU A 149 14.40 21.06 -1.83
CA LEU A 149 15.27 21.95 -1.08
C LEU A 149 15.77 23.01 -2.07
N ILE A 150 14.97 24.06 -2.24
CA ILE A 150 15.41 25.27 -2.93
C ILE A 150 16.38 25.96 -1.98
N PHE A 151 17.68 25.76 -2.20
CA PHE A 151 18.68 26.62 -1.60
C PHE A 151 18.57 27.99 -2.27
N THR A 152 17.89 28.93 -1.63
CA THR A 152 18.03 30.34 -1.96
C THR A 152 19.40 30.81 -1.47
N GLN A 153 20.16 31.42 -2.38
CA GLN A 153 21.53 31.92 -2.17
C GLN A 153 21.63 32.93 -1.02
#